data_AF-A0A7J8T6C6-F1
#
_entry.id   AF-A0A7J8T6C6-F1
#
_cell.length_a   1.000
_cell.length_b   1.000
_cell.length_c   1.000
_cell.angle_alpha   90.00
_cell.angle_beta   90.00
_cell.angle_gamma   90.00
#
_symmetry.space_group_name_H-M   'P 1'
#
loop_
_entity.id
_entity.type
_entity.pdbx_description
1 polymer ?
#
loop_
_entity_poly.entity_id
_entity_poly.type
_entity_poly.pdbx_seq_one_letter_code
_entity_poly.pdbx_strand_id
1 'polypeptide(L)'
;MLSYRVPNPLYLPKGNLFGHPLDSPVNLPPWLSEKDADYYATQFQITGITGALNYYRNFDRNWELSAPWWKSQIKVPVKFAMGDLDLVYTMPGMKDYIHNGGFKRDVPFLEEALVINGVSHWIHQEIPDQINQLLFDFFSKFH
;
A
#
# COMPACT_ATOMS: atom_id res chain seq x y z
N MET A 1 5.19 5.70 -10.35
CA MET A 1 4.83 5.28 -8.98
C MET A 1 4.15 3.92 -8.96
N LEU A 2 3.22 3.63 -9.88
CA LEU A 2 2.54 2.32 -9.95
C LEU A 2 3.48 1.11 -10.03
N SER A 3 4.64 1.26 -10.69
CA SER A 3 5.65 0.21 -10.85
C SER A 3 6.91 0.41 -10.00
N TYR A 4 6.86 1.22 -8.93
CA TYR A 4 8.04 1.48 -8.09
C TYR A 4 8.49 0.19 -7.39
N ARG A 5 9.73 -0.24 -7.62
CA ARG A 5 10.26 -1.53 -7.12
C ARG A 5 11.58 -1.38 -6.39
N VAL A 6 11.99 -0.16 -6.05
CA VAL A 6 13.25 0.06 -5.34
C VAL A 6 13.01 -0.28 -3.87
N PRO A 7 13.72 -1.28 -3.30
CA PRO A 7 13.48 -1.76 -1.94
C PRO A 7 14.13 -0.86 -0.87
N ASN A 8 14.13 0.45 -1.09
CA ASN A 8 14.70 1.46 -0.21
C ASN A 8 13.63 2.50 0.16
N PRO A 9 13.79 3.21 1.30
CA PRO A 9 12.90 4.30 1.65
C PRO A 9 12.67 5.27 0.48
N LEU A 10 11.40 5.63 0.26
CA LEU A 10 11.03 6.53 -0.83
C LEU A 10 11.72 7.89 -0.64
N TYR A 11 12.52 8.27 -1.64
CA TYR A 11 13.18 9.57 -1.73
C TYR A 11 12.68 10.30 -2.97
N LEU A 12 12.07 11.48 -2.77
CA LEU A 12 11.51 12.31 -3.85
C LEU A 12 12.41 13.53 -4.07
N PRO A 13 13.43 13.47 -4.95
CA PRO A 13 14.33 14.60 -5.16
C PRO A 13 13.58 15.77 -5.80
N LYS A 14 13.94 16.99 -5.37
CA LYS A 14 13.37 18.22 -5.91
C LYS A 14 13.62 18.30 -7.42
N GLY A 15 12.56 18.55 -8.19
CA GLY A 15 12.62 18.65 -9.65
C GLY A 15 12.63 17.30 -10.39
N ASN A 16 12.67 16.17 -9.67
CA ASN A 16 12.59 14.83 -10.26
C ASN A 16 11.80 13.88 -9.34
N LEU A 17 10.57 14.27 -9.01
CA LEU A 17 9.75 13.59 -8.00
C LEU A 17 9.64 12.07 -8.20
N PHE A 18 9.70 11.57 -9.45
CA PHE A 18 9.52 10.14 -9.72
C PHE A 18 10.65 9.50 -10.52
N GLY A 19 11.82 10.13 -10.59
CA GLY A 19 13.01 9.54 -11.22
C GLY A 19 12.96 9.39 -12.74
N HIS A 20 11.89 9.84 -13.40
CA HIS A 20 11.68 9.71 -14.84
C HIS A 20 11.38 11.07 -15.49
N PRO A 21 12.07 11.43 -16.59
CA PRO A 21 11.68 12.57 -17.42
C PRO A 21 10.24 12.40 -17.94
N LEU A 22 9.48 13.49 -18.00
CA LEU A 22 8.08 13.46 -18.45
C LEU A 22 7.93 12.94 -19.89
N ASP A 23 8.96 13.13 -20.72
CA ASP A 23 8.95 12.78 -22.15
C ASP A 23 9.49 11.36 -22.42
N SER A 24 9.81 10.57 -21.38
CA SER A 24 10.31 9.21 -21.56
C SER A 24 9.16 8.23 -21.82
N PRO A 25 9.32 7.25 -22.73
CA PRO A 25 8.32 6.21 -22.95
C PRO A 25 8.05 5.45 -21.65
N VAL A 26 6.77 5.25 -21.35
CA VAL A 26 6.32 4.54 -20.15
C VAL A 26 6.15 3.06 -20.50
N ASN A 27 7.07 2.23 -20.02
CA ASN A 27 6.92 0.78 -20.10
C ASN A 27 6.01 0.31 -18.96
N LEU A 28 4.82 -0.20 -19.31
CA LEU A 28 3.89 -0.74 -18.32
C LEU A 28 4.40 -2.09 -17.79
N PRO A 29 4.20 -2.38 -16.48
CA PRO A 29 4.52 -3.70 -15.96
C PRO A 29 3.58 -4.76 -16.57
N PRO A 30 3.99 -6.04 -16.62
CA PRO A 30 3.19 -7.10 -17.27
C PRO A 30 1.78 -7.29 -16.72
N TRP A 31 1.54 -6.88 -15.47
CA TRP A 31 0.25 -6.98 -14.80
C TRP A 31 -0.70 -5.79 -15.07
N LEU A 32 -0.24 -4.73 -15.72
CA LEU A 32 -1.03 -3.53 -16.03
C LEU A 32 -1.16 -3.37 -17.54
N SER A 33 -2.36 -3.61 -18.07
CA SER A 33 -2.62 -3.43 -19.50
C SER A 33 -2.70 -1.94 -19.89
N GLU A 34 -2.50 -1.62 -21.16
CA GLU A 34 -2.72 -0.26 -21.69
C GLU A 34 -4.14 0.24 -21.42
N LYS A 35 -5.13 -0.65 -21.57
CA LYS A 35 -6.54 -0.35 -21.31
C LYS A 35 -6.79 0.05 -19.85
N ASP A 36 -6.15 -0.64 -18.90
CA ASP A 36 -6.30 -0.33 -17.47
C ASP A 36 -5.61 1.00 -17.15
N ALA A 37 -4.40 1.23 -17.69
CA ALA A 37 -3.68 2.49 -17.55
C ALA A 37 -4.51 3.67 -18.11
N ASP A 38 -5.08 3.52 -19.31
CA ASP A 38 -5.92 4.51 -19.96
C ASP A 38 -7.20 4.78 -19.19
N TYR A 39 -7.79 3.75 -18.60
CA TYR A 39 -8.97 3.90 -17.74
C TYR A 39 -8.65 4.83 -16.56
N TYR A 40 -7.59 4.55 -15.80
CA TYR A 40 -7.20 5.38 -14.66
C TYR A 40 -6.81 6.80 -15.09
N ALA A 41 -6.05 6.95 -16.19
CA ALA A 41 -5.68 8.26 -16.72
C ALA A 41 -6.92 9.08 -17.06
N THR A 42 -7.91 8.48 -17.73
CA THR A 42 -9.18 9.12 -18.08
C THR A 42 -9.94 9.55 -16.83
N GLN A 43 -10.02 8.70 -15.80
CA GLN A 43 -10.70 9.07 -14.55
C GLN A 43 -10.03 10.26 -13.85
N PHE A 44 -8.70 10.30 -13.81
CA PHE A 44 -7.95 11.42 -13.21
C PHE A 44 -7.99 12.70 -14.06
N GLN A 45 -8.17 12.61 -15.38
CA GLN A 45 -8.42 13.78 -16.23
C GLN A 45 -9.78 14.42 -15.91
N ILE A 46 -10.81 13.61 -15.65
CA ILE A 46 -12.16 14.10 -15.31
C ILE A 46 -12.19 14.70 -13.90
N THR A 47 -11.62 13.99 -12.92
CA THR A 47 -11.75 14.34 -11.50
C THR A 47 -10.63 15.24 -10.97
N GLY A 48 -9.50 15.28 -11.68
CA GLY A 48 -8.24 15.81 -11.16
C GLY A 48 -7.68 14.95 -10.00
N ILE A 49 -6.54 15.37 -9.44
CA ILE A 49 -5.89 14.66 -8.32
C ILE A 49 -6.11 15.33 -6.96
N THR A 50 -6.77 16.50 -6.91
CA THR A 50 -6.93 17.29 -5.68
C THR A 50 -7.66 16.51 -4.58
N GLY A 51 -8.73 15.77 -4.93
CA GLY A 51 -9.47 14.96 -3.97
C GLY A 51 -8.59 13.88 -3.32
N ALA A 52 -7.82 13.16 -4.14
CA ALA A 52 -6.87 12.15 -3.65
C ALA A 52 -5.76 12.77 -2.78
N LEU A 53 -5.21 13.93 -3.18
CA LEU A 53 -4.18 14.63 -2.40
C LEU A 53 -4.70 15.21 -1.09
N ASN A 54 -5.99 15.55 -1.00
CA ASN A 54 -6.58 16.10 0.23
C ASN A 54 -6.53 15.11 1.40
N TYR A 55 -6.50 13.79 1.17
CA TYR A 55 -6.30 12.80 2.22
C TYR A 55 -4.96 13.04 2.94
N TYR A 56 -3.87 13.22 2.18
CA TYR A 56 -2.53 13.49 2.73
C TYR A 56 -2.46 14.85 3.42
N ARG A 57 -3.13 15.87 2.88
CA ARG A 57 -3.22 17.21 3.51
C ARG A 57 -3.91 17.19 4.88
N ASN A 58 -4.67 16.13 5.18
CA ASN A 58 -5.40 15.99 6.43
C ASN A 58 -4.69 15.09 7.46
N PHE A 59 -3.48 14.59 7.19
CA PHE A 59 -2.81 13.65 8.11
C PHE A 59 -2.63 14.21 9.52
N ASP A 60 -2.17 15.46 9.66
CA ASP A 60 -2.00 16.10 10.98
C ASP A 60 -3.33 16.24 11.72
N ARG A 61 -4.38 16.63 11.00
CA ARG A 61 -5.72 16.79 11.58
C ARG A 61 -6.34 15.44 11.96
N ASN A 62 -6.16 14.40 11.14
CA ASN A 62 -6.56 13.04 11.49
C ASN A 62 -5.83 12.55 12.74
N TRP A 63 -4.53 12.86 12.88
CA TRP A 63 -3.75 12.54 14.08
C TRP A 63 -4.34 13.22 15.33
N GLU A 64 -4.62 14.52 15.28
CA GLU A 64 -5.28 15.25 16.39
C GLU A 64 -6.63 14.63 16.77
N LEU A 65 -7.46 14.36 15.76
CA LEU A 65 -8.79 13.81 15.96
C LEU A 65 -8.75 12.37 16.48
N SER A 66 -7.68 11.62 16.20
CA SER A 66 -7.48 10.25 16.68
C SER A 66 -7.07 10.15 18.15
N ALA A 67 -6.82 11.29 18.83
CA ALA A 67 -6.40 11.33 20.23
C ALA A 67 -7.28 10.50 21.20
N PRO A 68 -8.62 10.46 21.08
CA PRO A 68 -9.46 9.62 21.95
C PRO A 68 -9.17 8.11 21.87
N TRP A 69 -8.54 7.64 20.78
CA TRP A 69 -8.19 6.23 20.57
C TRP A 69 -6.74 5.92 20.91
N TRP A 70 -6.00 6.85 21.50
CA TRP A 70 -4.62 6.63 21.91
C TRP A 70 -4.46 5.36 22.76
N LYS A 71 -3.54 4.47 22.34
CA LYS A 71 -3.27 3.15 22.96
C LYS A 71 -4.44 2.15 22.95
N SER A 72 -5.51 2.43 22.20
CA SER A 72 -6.59 1.46 21.99
C SER A 72 -6.12 0.33 21.06
N GLN A 73 -6.65 -0.87 21.28
CA GLN A 73 -6.37 -2.03 20.45
C GLN A 73 -7.47 -2.25 19.42
N ILE A 74 -7.10 -2.73 18.24
CA ILE A 74 -8.05 -3.21 17.23
C ILE A 74 -8.40 -4.66 17.57
N LYS A 75 -9.67 -4.91 17.92
CA LYS A 75 -10.17 -6.21 18.41
C LYS A 75 -10.96 -7.02 17.38
N VAL A 76 -10.86 -6.69 16.09
CA VAL A 76 -11.38 -7.54 15.01
C VAL A 76 -10.30 -8.52 14.55
N PRO A 77 -10.65 -9.73 14.06
CA PRO A 77 -9.71 -10.60 13.37
C PRO A 77 -9.12 -9.90 12.14
N VAL A 78 -7.80 -9.98 11.93
CA VAL A 78 -7.11 -9.30 10.82
C VAL A 78 -6.16 -10.25 10.11
N LYS A 79 -6.23 -10.27 8.78
CA LYS A 79 -5.17 -10.77 7.90
C LYS A 79 -4.47 -9.59 7.25
N PHE A 80 -3.14 -9.55 7.35
CA PHE A 80 -2.31 -8.53 6.71
C PHE A 80 -1.42 -9.17 5.66
N ALA A 81 -1.34 -8.56 4.48
CA ALA A 81 -0.45 -8.97 3.40
C ALA A 81 0.14 -7.76 2.70
N MET A 82 1.42 -7.84 2.32
CA MET A 82 2.11 -6.82 1.54
C MET A 82 3.24 -7.42 0.72
N GLY A 83 3.71 -6.70 -0.30
CA GLY A 83 4.90 -7.08 -1.06
C GLY A 83 6.20 -6.69 -0.34
N ASP A 84 7.28 -7.45 -0.53
CA ASP A 84 8.60 -7.13 0.02
C ASP A 84 9.29 -5.93 -0.66
N LEU A 85 8.82 -5.56 -1.87
CA LEU A 85 9.23 -4.36 -2.60
C LEU A 85 8.27 -3.17 -2.39
N ASP A 86 7.28 -3.30 -1.51
CA ASP A 86 6.36 -2.21 -1.20
C ASP A 86 7.12 -1.04 -0.53
N LEU A 87 6.98 0.16 -1.09
CA LEU A 87 7.60 1.37 -0.55
C LEU A 87 7.24 1.60 0.93
N VAL A 88 6.02 1.25 1.35
CA VAL A 88 5.57 1.37 2.74
C VAL A 88 6.31 0.38 3.63
N TYR A 89 6.55 -0.85 3.15
CA TYR A 89 7.33 -1.85 3.89
C TYR A 89 8.78 -1.40 4.13
N THR A 90 9.32 -0.63 3.19
CA THR A 90 10.69 -0.11 3.25
C THR A 90 10.82 1.19 4.05
N MET A 91 9.71 1.78 4.52
CA MET A 91 9.76 2.97 5.37
C MET A 91 10.49 2.68 6.69
N PRO A 92 11.26 3.64 7.22
CA PRO A 92 11.93 3.49 8.51
C PRO A 92 10.97 3.05 9.62
N GLY A 93 11.33 2.00 10.34
CA GLY A 93 10.55 1.45 11.46
C GLY A 93 9.41 0.49 11.08
N MET A 94 8.99 0.42 9.80
CA MET A 94 7.84 -0.42 9.42
C MET A 94 8.11 -1.92 9.62
N LYS A 95 9.27 -2.43 9.18
CA LYS A 95 9.64 -3.84 9.36
C LYS A 95 9.72 -4.22 10.84
N ASP A 96 10.30 -3.35 11.66
CA ASP A 96 10.39 -3.54 13.10
C ASP A 96 8.99 -3.59 13.74
N TYR A 97 8.12 -2.64 13.39
CA TYR A 97 6.74 -2.62 13.87
C TYR A 97 5.98 -3.92 13.53
N ILE A 98 6.07 -4.38 12.27
CA ILE A 98 5.37 -5.58 11.79
C ILE A 98 5.88 -6.84 12.48
N HIS A 99 7.21 -7.03 12.54
CA HIS A 99 7.82 -8.32 12.90
C HIS A 99 8.22 -8.41 14.37
N ASN A 100 8.52 -7.30 15.04
CA ASN A 100 9.05 -7.29 16.42
C ASN A 100 7.97 -6.97 17.47
N GLY A 101 6.73 -7.37 17.18
CA GLY A 101 5.64 -7.43 18.16
C GLY A 101 4.83 -6.15 18.35
N GLY A 102 5.26 -5.00 17.77
CA GLY A 102 4.50 -3.75 17.82
C GLY A 102 3.10 -3.90 17.22
N PHE A 103 3.02 -4.47 16.02
CA PHE A 103 1.76 -4.63 15.30
C PHE A 103 0.83 -5.63 15.99
N LYS A 104 1.35 -6.77 16.46
CA LYS A 104 0.58 -7.77 17.22
C LYS A 104 0.09 -7.24 18.56
N ARG A 105 0.84 -6.36 19.22
CA ARG A 105 0.42 -5.67 20.46
C ARG A 105 -0.80 -4.78 20.21
N ASP A 106 -0.80 -4.02 19.12
CA ASP A 106 -1.87 -3.06 18.80
C ASP A 106 -3.08 -3.75 18.14
N VAL A 107 -2.86 -4.90 17.47
CA VAL A 107 -3.88 -5.75 16.85
C VAL A 107 -3.78 -7.20 17.37
N PRO A 108 -4.35 -7.51 18.54
CA PRO A 108 -4.17 -8.81 19.19
C PRO A 108 -4.64 -10.03 18.37
N PHE A 109 -5.64 -9.84 17.51
CA PHE A 109 -6.19 -10.89 16.63
C PHE A 109 -5.64 -10.84 15.20
N LEU A 110 -4.47 -10.21 15.01
CA LEU A 110 -3.71 -10.27 13.76
C LEU A 110 -3.19 -11.71 13.54
N GLU A 111 -3.56 -12.35 12.44
CA GLU A 111 -2.86 -13.55 11.95
C GLU A 111 -1.44 -13.19 11.49
N GLU A 112 -0.57 -14.18 11.34
CA GLU A 112 0.78 -13.95 10.83
C GLU A 112 0.78 -13.09 9.56
N ALA A 113 1.54 -11.99 9.63
CA ALA A 113 1.69 -11.02 8.56
C ALA A 113 2.39 -11.68 7.37
N LEU A 114 1.76 -11.63 6.19
CA LEU A 114 2.30 -12.23 4.99
C LEU A 114 3.10 -11.21 4.19
N VAL A 115 4.40 -11.42 4.06
CA VAL A 115 5.27 -10.63 3.18
C VAL A 115 5.57 -11.44 1.93
N ILE A 116 5.12 -10.95 0.78
CA ILE A 116 5.17 -11.68 -0.50
C ILE A 116 6.40 -11.25 -1.29
N ASN A 117 7.25 -12.22 -1.61
CA ASN A 117 8.51 -11.97 -2.30
C ASN A 117 8.31 -11.54 -3.76
N GLY A 118 9.04 -10.52 -4.19
CA GLY A 118 9.08 -10.04 -5.57
C GLY A 118 7.92 -9.14 -5.98
N VAL A 119 7.03 -8.81 -5.03
CA VAL A 119 5.80 -8.04 -5.27
C VAL A 119 5.94 -6.63 -4.71
N SER A 120 5.43 -5.64 -5.44
CA SER A 120 5.42 -4.23 -5.05
C SER A 120 4.11 -3.84 -4.31
N HIS A 121 3.68 -2.59 -4.43
CA HIS A 121 2.61 -1.96 -3.69
C HIS A 121 1.19 -2.43 -4.09
N TRP A 122 0.97 -2.71 -5.38
CA TRP A 122 -0.34 -3.05 -5.92
C TRP A 122 -0.59 -4.56 -5.94
N ILE A 123 -0.42 -5.23 -4.80
CA ILE A 123 -0.44 -6.70 -4.68
C ILE A 123 -1.69 -7.33 -5.32
N HIS A 124 -2.85 -6.69 -5.19
CA HIS A 124 -4.14 -7.19 -5.71
C HIS A 124 -4.25 -7.11 -7.23
N GLN A 125 -3.45 -6.27 -7.90
CA GLN A 125 -3.36 -6.23 -9.36
C GLN A 125 -2.19 -7.07 -9.87
N GLU A 126 -1.07 -7.12 -9.13
CA GLU A 126 0.12 -7.84 -9.56
C GLU A 126 -0.01 -9.37 -9.43
N ILE A 127 -0.67 -9.86 -8.38
CA ILE A 127 -0.88 -11.29 -8.10
C ILE A 127 -2.34 -11.57 -7.68
N PRO A 128 -3.33 -11.26 -8.53
CA PRO A 128 -4.75 -11.26 -8.17
C PRO A 128 -5.23 -12.62 -7.66
N ASP A 129 -4.81 -13.73 -8.29
CA ASP A 129 -5.23 -15.07 -7.90
C ASP A 129 -4.77 -15.45 -6.49
N GLN A 130 -3.52 -15.11 -6.14
CA GLN A 130 -2.97 -15.38 -4.81
C GLN A 130 -3.67 -14.54 -3.73
N ILE A 131 -4.00 -13.28 -4.03
CA ILE A 131 -4.74 -12.41 -3.11
C ILE A 131 -6.19 -12.87 -2.96
N ASN A 132 -6.84 -13.28 -4.04
CA ASN A 132 -8.21 -13.81 -4.00
C ASN A 132 -8.27 -15.09 -3.14
N GLN A 133 -7.31 -16.01 -3.31
CA GLN A 133 -7.22 -17.20 -2.48
C GLN A 133 -6.99 -16.85 -1.00
N LEU A 134 -6.10 -15.90 -0.70
CA LEU A 134 -5.85 -15.43 0.66
C LEU A 134 -7.11 -14.88 1.33
N LEU A 135 -7.89 -14.07 0.60
CA LEU A 135 -9.16 -13.53 1.09
C LEU A 135 -10.17 -14.64 1.36
N PHE A 136 -10.32 -15.57 0.42
CA PHE A 136 -11.21 -16.73 0.57
C PHE A 136 -10.85 -17.55 1.79
N ASP A 137 -9.59 -17.98 1.92
CA ASP A 137 -9.11 -18.80 3.04
C ASP A 137 -9.29 -18.10 4.39
N PHE A 138 -9.13 -16.78 4.44
CA PHE A 138 -9.36 -16.00 5.66
C PHE A 138 -10.85 -15.95 6.02
N PHE A 139 -11.72 -15.59 5.07
CA PHE A 139 -13.15 -15.45 5.35
C PHE A 139 -13.85 -16.78 5.62
N SER A 140 -13.41 -17.88 5.00
CA SER A 140 -13.93 -19.22 5.27
C SER A 140 -13.76 -19.70 6.72
N LYS A 141 -12.90 -19.07 7.52
CA LYS A 141 -12.73 -19.39 8.95
C LYS A 141 -13.90 -18.92 9.83
N PHE A 142 -14.74 -18.02 9.32
CA PHE A 142 -15.85 -17.40 10.05
C PHE A 142 -17.23 -17.88 9.56
N HIS A 143 -17.26 -18.91 8.72
CA HIS A 143 -18.46 -19.51 8.15
C HIS A 143 -18.62 -20.97 8.60
#